data_AF-A0A3R6KNY9-F1
#
_entry.id   AF-A0A3R6KNY9-F1
#
_cell.length_a   1.000
_cell.length_b   1.000
_cell.length_c   1.000
_cell.angle_alpha   90.00
_cell.angle_beta   90.00
_cell.angle_gamma   90.00
#
_symmetry.space_group_name_H-M   'P 1'
#
loop_
_entity.id
_entity.type
_entity.pdbx_description
1 polymer ?
#
loop_
_entity_poly.entity_id
_entity_poly.type
_entity_poly.pdbx_seq_one_letter_code
_entity_poly.pdbx_strand_id
1 'polypeptide(L)'
;MSIAGHLMNGSRHNGAQFISTTTDPKVIEKWNEPGQRIVMFDTDDVIPDVLGNKNIIDISTPEKARAAGLKRGRPYSNAVSSKEVLAEGRVPANKLTITCPG
;
A
#
# COMPACT_ATOMS: atom_id res chain seq x y z
N MET A 1 8.44 5.86 10.60
CA MET A 1 9.12 4.69 9.96
C MET A 1 9.49 5.07 8.53
N SER A 2 10.59 4.60 7.93
CA SER A 2 10.92 4.95 6.54
C SER A 2 10.19 4.06 5.53
N ILE A 3 9.92 4.56 4.32
CA ILE A 3 9.31 3.81 3.21
C ILE A 3 10.10 2.52 2.94
N ALA A 4 11.43 2.61 2.84
CA ALA A 4 12.28 1.44 2.61
C ALA A 4 12.23 0.43 3.77
N GLY A 5 12.12 0.89 5.01
CA GLY A 5 11.96 0.02 6.18
C GLY A 5 10.62 -0.70 6.19
N HIS A 6 9.55 -0.02 5.74
CA HIS A 6 8.21 -0.59 5.58
C HIS A 6 8.18 -1.69 4.52
N LEU A 7 8.70 -1.41 3.34
CA LEU A 7 8.74 -2.37 2.22
C LEU A 7 9.56 -3.64 2.50
N MET A 8 10.46 -3.59 3.49
CA MET A 8 11.28 -4.72 3.90
C MET A 8 10.66 -5.56 5.00
N ASN A 9 9.94 -4.94 5.94
CA ASN A 9 9.43 -5.61 7.15
C ASN A 9 7.91 -5.78 7.16
N GLY A 10 7.21 -5.16 6.21
CA GLY A 10 5.75 -5.15 6.11
C GLY A 10 5.07 -4.32 7.20
N SER A 11 3.73 -4.34 7.18
CA SER A 11 2.88 -3.56 8.09
C SER A 11 2.64 -4.21 9.46
N ARG A 12 3.33 -5.32 9.79
CA ARG A 12 3.02 -6.20 10.95
C ARG A 12 3.43 -5.65 12.31
N HIS A 13 4.09 -4.50 12.37
CA HIS A 13 4.45 -3.87 13.63
C HIS A 13 3.42 -2.79 14.00
N ASN A 14 2.93 -2.84 15.24
CA ASN A 14 1.91 -1.96 15.86
C ASN A 14 2.31 -0.47 15.87
N GLY A 15 2.46 0.11 14.68
CA GLY A 15 3.06 1.41 14.40
C GLY A 15 3.40 1.62 12.92
N ALA A 16 3.00 0.70 12.03
CA ALA A 16 3.08 0.89 10.60
C ALA A 16 2.22 2.10 10.20
N GLN A 17 2.91 3.16 9.79
CA GLN A 17 2.33 4.43 9.33
C GLN A 17 1.63 4.28 7.97
N PHE A 18 1.88 3.18 7.24
CA PHE A 18 1.40 2.95 5.89
C PHE A 18 0.53 1.70 5.77
N ILE A 19 -0.57 1.85 5.03
CA ILE A 19 -1.39 0.78 4.47
C ILE A 19 -0.77 0.40 3.12
N SER A 20 -0.26 -0.82 3.01
CA SER A 20 0.26 -1.35 1.74
C SER A 20 -0.90 -1.74 0.83
N THR A 21 -0.92 -1.18 -0.38
CA THR A 21 -1.92 -1.48 -1.42
C THR A 21 -1.27 -1.69 -2.77
N THR A 22 -2.02 -2.21 -3.73
CA THR A 22 -1.54 -2.46 -5.10
C THR A 22 -2.58 -2.04 -6.11
N THR A 23 -2.13 -1.60 -7.28
CA THR A 23 -2.97 -1.35 -8.45
C THR A 23 -3.14 -2.60 -9.33
N ASP A 24 -2.50 -3.73 -8.98
CA ASP A 24 -2.55 -4.97 -9.74
C ASP A 24 -3.40 -6.04 -9.05
N PRO A 25 -4.57 -6.42 -9.60
CA PRO A 25 -5.38 -7.50 -9.07
C PRO A 25 -4.62 -8.82 -8.93
N LYS A 26 -3.68 -9.12 -9.84
CA LYS A 26 -2.90 -10.38 -9.79
C LYS A 26 -1.98 -10.45 -8.57
N VAL A 27 -1.49 -9.30 -8.10
CA VAL A 27 -0.69 -9.23 -6.88
C VAL A 27 -1.59 -9.54 -5.69
N ILE A 28 -2.82 -9.03 -5.67
CA ILE A 28 -3.79 -9.33 -4.61
C ILE A 28 -4.09 -10.82 -4.55
N GLU A 29 -4.43 -11.44 -5.68
CA GLU A 29 -4.75 -12.87 -5.75
C GLU A 29 -3.61 -13.75 -5.21
N LYS A 30 -2.36 -13.39 -5.52
CA LYS A 30 -1.17 -14.10 -5.04
C LYS A 30 -1.03 -14.06 -3.52
N TRP A 31 -1.43 -12.97 -2.86
CA TRP A 31 -1.24 -12.76 -1.43
C TRP A 31 -2.52 -12.95 -0.59
N ASN A 32 -3.65 -13.22 -1.24
CA ASN A 32 -4.93 -13.43 -0.59
C ASN A 32 -4.99 -14.80 0.10
N GLU A 33 -5.13 -14.81 1.42
CA GLU A 33 -5.25 -16.03 2.23
C GLU A 33 -6.73 -16.34 2.57
N PRO A 34 -7.09 -17.61 2.85
CA PRO A 34 -8.42 -17.97 3.27
C PRO A 34 -8.92 -17.14 4.47
N GLY A 35 -10.13 -16.59 4.35
CA GLY A 35 -10.73 -15.74 5.38
C GLY A 35 -10.42 -14.24 5.24
N GLN A 36 -9.54 -13.84 4.33
CA GLN A 36 -9.32 -12.44 3.99
C GLN A 36 -10.38 -11.93 3.02
N ARG A 37 -10.61 -10.61 3.05
CA ARG A 37 -11.47 -9.91 2.08
C ARG A 37 -10.61 -9.01 1.24
N ILE A 38 -10.84 -9.04 -0.07
CA ILE A 38 -10.27 -8.06 -0.97
C ILE A 38 -11.19 -6.85 -0.99
N VAL A 39 -10.60 -5.67 -0.82
CA VAL A 39 -11.30 -4.40 -0.90
C VAL A 39 -10.57 -3.47 -1.84
N MET A 40 -11.35 -2.66 -2.55
CA MET A 40 -10.88 -1.58 -3.40
C MET A 40 -11.40 -0.26 -2.85
N PHE A 41 -10.61 0.80 -2.97
CA PHE A 41 -10.99 2.15 -2.59
C PHE A 41 -10.31 3.16 -3.50
N ASP A 42 -10.87 4.37 -3.58
CA ASP A 42 -10.24 5.48 -4.27
C ASP A 42 -9.22 6.17 -3.33
N THR A 43 -8.04 6.52 -3.85
CA THR A 43 -7.04 7.25 -3.05
C THR A 43 -7.53 8.59 -2.54
N ASP A 44 -8.50 9.23 -3.20
CA ASP A 44 -9.14 10.46 -2.73
C ASP A 44 -10.01 10.24 -1.48
N ASP A 45 -10.51 9.02 -1.28
CA ASP A 45 -11.29 8.64 -0.10
C ASP A 45 -10.41 8.44 1.15
N VAL A 46 -9.07 8.51 1.04
CA VAL A 46 -8.17 8.48 2.19
C VAL A 46 -8.32 9.77 2.99
N ILE A 47 -8.64 9.63 4.27
CA ILE A 47 -8.75 10.73 5.23
C ILE A 47 -7.56 10.71 6.20
N PRO A 48 -7.25 11.84 6.87
CA PRO A 48 -6.21 11.88 7.89
C PRO A 48 -6.42 10.83 8.98
N ASP A 49 -5.32 10.27 9.49
CA ASP A 49 -5.35 9.42 10.68
C ASP A 49 -5.60 10.23 11.97
N VAL A 50 -5.58 9.56 13.12
CA VAL A 50 -5.78 10.19 14.44
C VAL A 50 -4.70 11.22 14.82
N LEU A 51 -3.55 11.20 14.13
CA LEU A 51 -2.45 12.15 14.30
C LEU A 51 -2.46 13.26 13.23
N GLY A 52 -3.42 13.23 12.29
CA GLY A 52 -3.56 14.19 11.21
C GLY A 52 -2.76 13.87 9.94
N ASN A 53 -2.15 12.69 9.84
CA ASN A 53 -1.37 12.33 8.67
C ASN A 53 -2.26 11.87 7.51
N LYS A 54 -2.07 12.44 6.31
CA LYS A 54 -2.67 12.00 5.05
C LYS A 54 -1.63 12.11 3.94
N ASN A 55 -1.16 10.97 3.42
CA ASN A 55 -0.27 10.94 2.26
C ASN A 55 -0.55 9.73 1.37
N ILE A 56 -0.46 9.92 0.05
CA ILE A 56 -0.49 8.84 -0.93
C ILE A 56 0.87 8.81 -1.61
N ILE A 57 1.58 7.70 -1.47
CA ILE A 57 2.91 7.52 -2.02
C ILE A 57 2.85 6.41 -3.05
N ASP A 58 2.70 6.81 -4.31
CA ASP A 58 2.75 5.89 -5.42
C ASP A 58 4.20 5.54 -5.73
N ILE A 59 4.54 4.26 -5.60
CA ILE A 59 5.87 3.68 -5.90
C ILE A 59 5.73 2.47 -6.82
N SER A 60 4.62 2.42 -7.55
CA SER A 60 4.23 1.28 -8.39
C SER A 60 5.12 1.11 -9.63
N THR A 61 5.82 2.17 -10.04
CA THR A 61 6.71 2.17 -11.19
C THR A 61 8.16 2.50 -10.80
N PRO A 62 9.14 2.06 -11.60
CA PRO A 62 10.55 2.43 -11.45
C PRO A 62 10.81 3.91 -11.23
N GLU A 63 10.11 4.75 -11.99
CA GLU A 63 10.28 6.20 -11.97
C GLU A 63 9.70 6.81 -10.70
N LYS A 64 8.49 6.39 -10.32
CA LYS A 64 7.81 6.88 -9.11
C LYS A 64 8.53 6.41 -7.84
N ALA A 65 8.99 5.17 -7.80
CA ALA A 65 9.81 4.67 -6.69
C ALA A 65 11.10 5.51 -6.50
N ARG A 66 11.77 5.86 -7.60
CA ARG A 66 12.96 6.73 -7.55
C ARG A 66 12.64 8.14 -7.10
N ALA A 67 11.53 8.72 -7.58
CA ALA A 67 11.06 10.04 -7.16
C ALA A 67 10.74 10.07 -5.65
N ALA A 68 10.22 8.97 -5.09
CA ALA A 68 10.01 8.79 -3.66
C ALA A 68 11.30 8.51 -2.85
N GLY A 69 12.47 8.58 -3.49
CA GLY A 69 13.78 8.41 -2.83
C GLY A 69 14.22 6.96 -2.63
N LEU A 70 13.56 5.97 -3.22
CA LEU A 70 13.99 4.57 -3.14
C LEU A 70 15.25 4.34 -4.00
N LYS A 71 16.34 3.97 -3.33
CA LYS A 71 17.54 3.48 -3.99
C LYS A 71 17.29 2.08 -4.56
N ARG A 72 17.99 1.73 -5.65
CA ARG A 72 17.98 0.38 -6.21
C ARG A 72 18.39 -0.63 -5.14
N GLY A 73 17.64 -1.71 -5.02
CA GLY A 73 17.80 -2.73 -3.99
C GLY A 73 16.48 -3.47 -3.73
N ARG A 74 16.46 -4.35 -2.74
CA ARG A 74 15.26 -5.13 -2.37
C ARG A 74 13.99 -4.29 -2.15
N PRO A 75 14.00 -3.16 -1.42
CA PRO A 75 12.79 -2.36 -1.21
C PRO A 75 12.20 -1.85 -2.53
N TYR A 76 13.06 -1.36 -3.41
CA TYR A 76 12.68 -0.89 -4.75
C TYR A 76 12.12 -2.04 -5.60
N SER A 77 12.80 -3.19 -5.63
CA SER A 77 12.34 -4.34 -6.41
C SER A 77 11.00 -4.86 -5.92
N ASN A 78 10.79 -4.92 -4.61
CA ASN A 78 9.52 -5.32 -4.01
C ASN A 78 8.40 -4.38 -4.48
N ALA A 79 8.54 -3.07 -4.21
CA ALA A 79 7.52 -2.07 -4.55
C ALA A 79 7.13 -2.07 -6.03
N VAL A 80 8.12 -2.14 -6.94
CA VAL A 80 7.85 -2.17 -8.38
C VAL A 80 7.18 -3.48 -8.79
N SER A 81 7.61 -4.62 -8.23
CA SER A 81 7.03 -5.93 -8.57
C SER A 81 5.60 -6.11 -8.04
N SER A 82 5.29 -5.51 -6.89
CA SER A 82 3.95 -5.50 -6.29
C SER A 82 3.08 -4.37 -6.80
N LYS A 83 3.57 -3.49 -7.68
CA LYS A 83 2.91 -2.25 -8.12
C LYS A 83 2.34 -1.46 -6.94
N GLU A 84 3.18 -1.28 -5.93
CA GLU A 84 2.76 -0.80 -4.61
C GLU A 84 2.41 0.68 -4.59
N VAL A 85 1.32 0.97 -3.88
CA VAL A 85 0.92 2.32 -3.49
C VAL A 85 0.75 2.30 -1.97
N LEU A 86 1.46 3.18 -1.28
CA LEU A 86 1.37 3.30 0.17
C LEU A 86 0.39 4.42 0.51
N ALA A 87 -0.61 4.10 1.32
CA ALA A 87 -1.51 5.09 1.88
C ALA A 87 -1.19 5.31 3.36
N GLU A 88 -0.92 6.56 3.73
CA GLU A 88 -0.85 7.01 5.12
C GLU A 88 -2.13 7.77 5.44
N GLY A 89 -2.79 7.37 6.53
CA GLY A 89 -4.11 7.86 6.90
C GLY A 89 -5.06 6.72 7.23
N ARG A 90 -6.35 6.94 7.01
CA ARG A 90 -7.41 5.96 7.19
C ARG A 90 -8.34 5.95 5.99
N VAL A 91 -8.81 4.78 5.60
CA VAL A 91 -9.90 4.64 4.62
C VAL A 91 -11.22 4.43 5.38
N PRO A 92 -12.25 5.27 5.16
CA PRO A 92 -13.57 5.07 5.74
C PRO A 92 -14.21 3.77 5.24
N ALA A 93 -14.83 3.00 6.13
CA ALA A 93 -15.39 1.69 5.80
C ALA A 93 -16.50 1.77 4.73
N ASN A 94 -17.26 2.86 4.71
CA ASN A 94 -18.31 3.12 3.70
C ASN A 94 -17.78 3.48 2.30
N LYS A 95 -16.46 3.65 2.17
CA LYS A 95 -15.77 3.89 0.89
C LYS A 95 -15.06 2.66 0.35
N LEU A 96 -15.07 1.56 1.10
CA LEU A 96 -14.53 0.27 0.66
C LEU A 96 -15.53 -0.44 -0.24
N THR A 97 -15.09 -0.81 -1.43
CA THR A 97 -15.82 -1.71 -2.34
C THR A 97 -15.27 -3.11 -2.16
N ILE A 98 -16.11 -4.05 -1.71
CA ILE A 98 -15.71 -5.46 -1.59
C ILE A 98 -15.61 -6.05 -2.99
N THR A 99 -14.46 -6.66 -3.30
CA THR A 99 -14.27 -7.40 -4.55
C THR A 99 -14.22 -8.89 -4.25
N CYS A 100 -14.83 -9.70 -5.12
CA CYS A 100 -14.68 -11.15 -5.08
C CYS A 100 -13.41 -11.54 -5.86
N PRO A 101 -12.64 -12.53 -5.39
CA PRO A 101 -11.63 -13.15 -6.25
C PRO A 101 -12.33 -13.78 -7.47
N GLY A 102 -11.77 -13.54 -8.66
CA GLY A 102 -12.25 -14.08 -9.93
C GLY A 102 -11.88 -15.54 -10.15
#